data_AF-A0A1C7HW01-F1
#
_entry.id   AF-A0A1C7HW01-F1
#
_cell.length_a   1.000
_cell.length_b   1.000
_cell.length_c   1.000
_cell.angle_alpha   90.00
_cell.angle_beta   90.00
_cell.angle_gamma   90.00
#
_symmetry.space_group_name_H-M   'P 1'
#
loop_
_entity.id
_entity.type
_entity.pdbx_description
1 polymer ?
#
loop_
_entity_poly.entity_id
_entity_poly.type
_entity_poly.pdbx_seq_one_letter_code
_entity_poly.pdbx_strand_id
1 'polypeptide(L)'
;MHEATRVAGTDIGVDNLTAIAFTSGHRPVLIKGNEIKAVNQYYNKQIAHYRSLLRTGKKYSKGIHQTKRMKRISEKRNRRVKDILHKASRKIIDLCVEEGIEVIVVGNHAGWKKRIHMGKKNNQTFVQIPFRTLIEMIKYKGEAAGIRVVVCEEAIQSKASSIDEDQIPVYGNDVTHTFTGKRIKRGLYRSKNGILMNADINGASNIIRKVYPSMPKRERWSRGTVNVPVTCI
;
A
#
# COMPACT_ATOMS: atom_id res chain seq x y z
N MET A 1 -24.10 -14.30 -5.39
CA MET A 1 -22.66 -14.01 -5.56
C MET A 1 -21.91 -15.24 -5.10
N HIS A 2 -20.96 -15.78 -5.87
CA HIS A 2 -20.05 -16.82 -5.37
C HIS A 2 -19.37 -16.28 -4.10
N GLU A 3 -19.54 -16.97 -2.97
CA GLU A 3 -18.75 -16.73 -1.76
C GLU A 3 -17.31 -17.17 -2.06
N ALA A 4 -16.47 -16.20 -2.44
CA ALA A 4 -15.06 -16.46 -2.66
C ALA A 4 -14.43 -16.88 -1.32
N THR A 5 -13.80 -18.06 -1.29
CA THR A 5 -13.20 -18.60 -0.06
C THR A 5 -11.73 -18.23 0.06
N ARG A 6 -11.05 -18.07 -1.09
CA ARG A 6 -9.63 -17.69 -1.19
C ARG A 6 -9.48 -16.23 -1.64
N VAL A 7 -9.21 -15.36 -0.66
CA VAL A 7 -9.12 -13.92 -0.85
C VAL A 7 -7.75 -13.41 -0.39
N ALA A 8 -7.16 -12.53 -1.18
CA ALA A 8 -5.97 -11.77 -0.81
C ALA A 8 -6.34 -10.30 -0.53
N GLY A 9 -5.93 -9.77 0.61
CA GLY A 9 -6.02 -8.35 0.93
C GLY A 9 -4.70 -7.68 0.66
N THR A 10 -4.71 -6.57 -0.08
CA THR A 10 -3.49 -5.79 -0.37
C THR A 10 -3.64 -4.37 0.15
N ASP A 11 -2.81 -4.01 1.13
CA ASP A 11 -2.63 -2.62 1.58
C ASP A 11 -1.40 -2.03 0.88
N ILE A 12 -1.52 -0.82 0.36
CA ILE A 12 -0.47 -0.15 -0.41
C ILE A 12 0.17 0.93 0.47
N GLY A 13 1.49 1.09 0.40
CA GLY A 13 2.20 2.01 1.29
C GLY A 13 3.50 2.56 0.72
N VAL A 14 4.20 3.37 1.52
CA VAL A 14 5.47 4.00 1.10
C VAL A 14 6.68 3.13 1.41
N ASP A 15 6.75 2.58 2.62
CA ASP A 15 7.93 1.82 3.06
C ASP A 15 7.82 0.36 2.60
N ASN A 16 6.67 -0.26 2.89
CA ASN A 16 6.23 -1.44 2.18
C ASN A 16 5.33 -0.94 1.06
N LEU A 17 5.76 -1.14 -0.19
CA LEU A 17 5.00 -0.75 -1.38
C LEU A 17 3.64 -1.46 -1.38
N THR A 18 3.65 -2.73 -0.97
CA THR A 18 2.43 -3.52 -0.81
C THR A 18 2.60 -4.50 0.35
N ALA A 19 1.58 -4.61 1.18
CA ALA A 19 1.40 -5.61 2.21
C ALA A 19 0.25 -6.54 1.79
N ILE A 20 0.50 -7.85 1.78
CA ILE A 20 -0.44 -8.85 1.29
C ILE A 20 -0.75 -9.82 2.44
N ALA A 21 -2.04 -9.97 2.73
CA ALA A 21 -2.57 -10.96 3.65
C ALA A 21 -3.47 -11.94 2.89
N PHE A 22 -3.48 -13.21 3.30
CA PHE A 22 -4.23 -14.27 2.62
C PHE A 22 -5.19 -14.98 3.57
N THR A 23 -6.42 -15.23 3.14
CA THR A 23 -7.36 -16.08 3.89
C THR A 23 -6.99 -17.55 3.86
N SER A 24 -6.21 -17.97 2.85
CA SER A 24 -5.71 -19.34 2.63
C SER A 24 -4.59 -19.77 3.59
N GLY A 25 -4.10 -18.88 4.47
CA GLY A 25 -3.20 -19.25 5.57
C GLY A 25 -1.73 -19.27 5.17
N HIS A 26 -1.46 -18.85 3.93
CA HIS A 26 -0.14 -18.58 3.44
C HIS A 26 0.51 -17.42 4.19
N ARG A 27 1.85 -17.44 4.21
CA ARG A 27 2.61 -16.39 4.88
C ARG A 27 2.30 -15.05 4.21
N PRO A 28 2.00 -14.02 5.00
CA PRO A 28 1.79 -12.68 4.47
C PRO A 28 3.09 -12.19 3.83
N VAL A 29 2.95 -11.36 2.80
CA VAL A 29 4.08 -10.87 2.00
C VAL A 29 4.16 -9.35 2.09
N LEU A 30 5.37 -8.83 2.26
CA LEU A 30 5.69 -7.41 2.12
C LEU A 30 6.58 -7.22 0.91
N ILE A 31 6.12 -6.44 -0.06
CA ILE A 31 6.93 -5.94 -1.17
C ILE A 31 7.53 -4.61 -0.75
N LYS A 32 8.86 -4.48 -0.75
CA LYS A 32 9.55 -3.28 -0.27
C LYS A 32 9.48 -2.12 -1.27
N GLY A 33 9.25 -0.91 -0.75
CA GLY A 33 9.26 0.34 -1.50
C GLY A 33 10.64 1.00 -1.62
N ASN A 34 11.69 0.38 -1.05
CA ASN A 34 13.03 0.97 -0.94
C ASN A 34 13.62 1.35 -2.29
N GLU A 35 13.41 0.56 -3.33
CA GLU A 35 13.90 0.87 -4.67
C GLU A 35 13.28 2.17 -5.22
N ILE A 36 11.95 2.32 -5.10
CA ILE A 36 11.25 3.54 -5.52
C ILE A 36 11.72 4.75 -4.70
N LYS A 37 11.94 4.55 -3.39
CA LYS A 37 12.48 5.60 -2.50
C LYS A 37 13.86 6.05 -2.96
N ALA A 38 14.76 5.12 -3.28
CA ALA A 38 16.10 5.43 -3.76
C ALA A 38 16.06 6.20 -5.10
N VAL A 39 15.22 5.75 -6.04
CA VAL A 39 15.01 6.41 -7.34
C VAL A 39 14.50 7.84 -7.15
N ASN A 40 13.50 8.04 -6.29
CA ASN A 40 12.95 9.37 -5.99
C ASN A 40 13.97 10.25 -5.27
N GLN A 41 14.75 9.70 -4.33
CA GLN A 41 15.79 10.45 -3.63
C GLN A 41 16.87 10.94 -4.59
N TYR A 42 17.37 10.07 -5.47
CA TYR A 42 18.35 10.44 -6.49
C TYR A 42 17.80 11.53 -7.42
N TYR A 43 16.56 11.36 -7.90
CA TYR A 43 15.86 12.36 -8.70
C TYR A 43 15.77 13.72 -7.98
N ASN A 44 15.38 13.74 -6.71
CA ASN A 44 15.24 14.97 -5.93
C ASN A 44 16.60 15.68 -5.76
N LYS A 45 17.68 14.93 -5.51
CA LYS A 45 19.05 15.48 -5.44
C LYS A 45 19.45 16.14 -6.77
N GLN A 46 19.24 15.45 -7.89
CA GLN A 46 19.57 15.97 -9.22
C GLN A 46 18.77 17.23 -9.56
N ILE A 47 17.45 17.21 -9.35
CA ILE A 47 16.59 18.36 -9.63
C ILE A 47 16.94 19.57 -8.75
N ALA A 48 17.28 19.35 -7.46
CA ALA A 48 17.72 20.42 -6.58
C ALA A 48 19.02 21.08 -7.08
N HIS A 49 20.00 20.27 -7.50
CA HIS A 49 21.27 20.77 -8.06
C HIS A 49 21.04 21.65 -9.30
N TYR A 50 20.33 21.17 -10.33
CA TYR A 50 20.10 21.97 -11.54
C TYR A 50 19.22 23.20 -11.29
N ARG A 51 18.26 23.12 -10.36
CA ARG A 51 17.46 24.28 -9.95
C ARG A 51 18.32 25.35 -9.27
N SER A 52 19.26 24.95 -8.42
CA SER A 52 20.19 25.88 -7.78
C SER A 52 21.01 26.63 -8.84
N LEU A 53 21.62 25.92 -9.78
CA LEU A 53 22.39 26.52 -10.88
C LEU A 53 21.55 27.48 -11.75
N LEU A 54 20.29 27.13 -12.02
CA LEU A 54 19.38 28.00 -12.80
C LEU A 54 18.95 29.28 -12.06
N ARG A 55 19.03 29.28 -10.73
CA ARG A 55 18.54 30.36 -9.86
C ARG A 55 19.64 31.25 -9.32
N THR A 56 20.90 30.88 -9.47
CA THR A 56 22.03 31.76 -9.16
C THR A 56 21.86 33.12 -9.84
N GLY A 57 21.81 34.19 -9.04
CA GLY A 57 21.67 35.57 -9.51
C GLY A 57 20.29 35.97 -10.08
N LYS A 58 19.23 35.17 -9.92
CA LYS A 58 17.90 35.44 -10.51
C LYS A 58 16.79 35.49 -9.46
N LYS A 59 15.93 36.52 -9.53
CA LYS A 59 14.68 36.59 -8.75
C LYS A 59 13.73 35.46 -9.19
N TYR A 60 12.92 34.96 -8.25
CA TYR A 60 12.00 33.83 -8.52
C TYR A 60 11.04 34.09 -9.68
N SER A 61 10.59 35.33 -9.88
CA SER A 61 9.66 35.73 -10.95
C SER A 61 10.28 35.81 -12.35
N LYS A 62 11.59 35.56 -12.52
CA LYS A 62 12.29 35.77 -13.80
C LYS A 62 13.02 34.52 -14.30
N GLY A 63 12.96 34.30 -15.61
CA GLY A 63 13.75 33.29 -16.33
C GLY A 63 13.17 31.87 -16.34
N ILE A 64 13.88 30.96 -17.01
CA ILE A 64 13.42 29.59 -17.23
C ILE A 64 13.50 28.75 -15.94
N HIS A 65 12.41 28.07 -15.61
CA HIS A 65 12.30 27.22 -14.41
C HIS A 65 12.58 25.74 -14.66
N GLN A 66 12.71 25.33 -15.92
CA GLN A 66 12.95 23.95 -16.33
C GLN A 66 13.81 23.86 -17.59
N THR A 67 14.90 23.09 -17.54
CA THR A 67 15.74 22.83 -18.73
C THR A 67 15.34 21.53 -19.44
N LYS A 68 15.80 21.37 -20.70
CA LYS A 68 15.73 20.08 -21.42
C LYS A 68 16.40 18.95 -20.63
N ARG A 69 17.51 19.22 -19.93
CA ARG A 69 18.21 18.24 -19.07
C ARG A 69 17.35 17.80 -17.89
N MET A 70 16.70 18.74 -17.21
CA MET A 70 15.76 18.44 -16.12
C MET A 70 14.58 17.60 -16.62
N LYS A 71 14.04 17.90 -17.81
CA LYS A 71 12.98 17.10 -18.44
C LYS A 71 13.42 15.65 -18.67
N ARG A 72 14.61 15.43 -19.25
CA ARG A 72 15.18 14.09 -19.46
C ARG A 72 15.36 13.31 -18.13
N ILE A 73 15.78 13.99 -17.06
CA ILE A 73 15.90 13.40 -15.73
C ILE A 73 14.54 12.96 -15.19
N SER A 74 13.50 13.79 -15.34
CA SER A 74 12.13 13.44 -14.98
C SER A 74 11.60 12.26 -15.79
N GLU A 75 11.83 12.23 -17.10
CA GLU A 75 11.42 11.12 -17.98
C GLU A 75 12.11 9.81 -17.60
N LYS A 76 13.43 9.83 -17.36
CA LYS A 76 14.19 8.66 -16.90
C LYS A 76 13.65 8.13 -15.57
N ARG A 77 13.36 9.02 -14.61
CA ARG A 77 12.73 8.65 -13.33
C ARG A 77 11.37 8.00 -13.56
N ASN A 78 10.52 8.60 -14.39
CA ASN A 78 9.18 8.10 -14.65
C ASN A 78 9.22 6.69 -15.27
N ARG A 79 10.12 6.45 -16.23
CA ARG A 79 10.32 5.12 -16.83
C ARG A 79 10.76 4.09 -15.79
N ARG A 80 11.73 4.42 -14.92
CA ARG A 80 12.20 3.50 -13.88
C ARG A 80 11.11 3.19 -12.85
N VAL A 81 10.38 4.20 -12.37
CA VAL A 81 9.26 3.99 -11.45
C VAL A 81 8.18 3.12 -12.10
N LYS A 82 7.84 3.37 -13.37
CA LYS A 82 6.86 2.54 -14.10
C LYS A 82 7.30 1.08 -14.21
N ASP A 83 8.56 0.81 -14.52
CA ASP A 83 9.14 -0.54 -14.55
C ASP A 83 9.01 -1.26 -13.20
N ILE A 84 9.36 -0.57 -12.10
CA ILE A 84 9.24 -1.13 -10.75
C ILE A 84 7.79 -1.48 -10.43
N LEU A 85 6.82 -0.61 -10.76
CA LEU A 85 5.40 -0.89 -10.54
C LEU A 85 4.89 -2.05 -11.41
N HIS A 86 5.37 -2.19 -12.65
CA HIS A 86 5.04 -3.36 -13.47
C HIS A 86 5.57 -4.65 -12.85
N LYS A 87 6.81 -4.65 -12.34
CA LYS A 87 7.39 -5.82 -11.68
C LYS A 87 6.65 -6.16 -10.38
N ALA A 88 6.39 -5.17 -9.54
CA ALA A 88 5.63 -5.35 -8.30
C ALA A 88 4.23 -5.91 -8.56
N SER A 89 3.46 -5.29 -9.46
CA SER A 89 2.12 -5.79 -9.83
C SER A 89 2.15 -7.18 -10.42
N ARG A 90 3.15 -7.51 -11.27
CA ARG A 90 3.27 -8.88 -11.81
C ARG A 90 3.52 -9.88 -10.68
N LYS A 91 4.44 -9.57 -9.76
CA LYS A 91 4.77 -10.42 -8.62
C LYS A 91 3.57 -10.65 -7.69
N ILE A 92 2.75 -9.63 -7.46
CA ILE A 92 1.49 -9.77 -6.70
C ILE A 92 0.57 -10.79 -7.37
N ILE A 93 0.38 -10.68 -8.69
CA ILE A 93 -0.48 -11.61 -9.42
C ILE A 93 0.12 -13.02 -9.44
N ASP A 94 1.42 -13.17 -9.65
CA ASP A 94 2.08 -14.49 -9.61
C ASP A 94 1.86 -15.18 -8.26
N LEU A 95 2.07 -14.46 -7.16
CA LEU A 95 1.76 -14.98 -5.82
C LEU A 95 0.29 -15.37 -5.69
N CYS A 96 -0.63 -14.55 -6.18
CA CYS A 96 -2.06 -14.87 -6.09
C CYS A 96 -2.45 -16.09 -6.94
N VAL A 97 -1.82 -16.28 -8.10
CA VAL A 97 -2.03 -17.45 -8.97
C VAL A 97 -1.46 -18.71 -8.32
N GLU A 98 -0.22 -18.64 -7.81
CA GLU A 98 0.44 -19.74 -7.10
C GLU A 98 -0.41 -20.25 -5.92
N GLU A 99 -1.07 -19.33 -5.19
CA GLU A 99 -1.88 -19.66 -4.02
C GLU A 99 -3.36 -19.96 -4.33
N GLY A 100 -3.76 -19.91 -5.60
CA GLY A 100 -5.13 -20.16 -6.04
C GLY A 100 -6.14 -19.14 -5.50
N ILE A 101 -5.75 -17.87 -5.43
CA ILE A 101 -6.61 -16.78 -4.98
C ILE A 101 -7.66 -16.45 -6.04
N GLU A 102 -8.92 -16.38 -5.61
CA GLU A 102 -10.06 -16.05 -6.49
C GLU A 102 -10.29 -14.54 -6.59
N VAL A 103 -10.04 -13.83 -5.48
CA VAL A 103 -10.29 -12.39 -5.36
C VAL A 103 -9.15 -11.67 -4.67
N ILE A 104 -8.70 -10.57 -5.26
CA ILE A 104 -7.79 -9.60 -4.64
C ILE A 104 -8.61 -8.38 -4.22
N VAL A 105 -8.54 -8.01 -2.95
CA VAL A 105 -9.11 -6.78 -2.42
C VAL A 105 -8.00 -5.76 -2.21
N VAL A 106 -8.05 -4.66 -2.94
CA VAL A 106 -7.05 -3.60 -2.91
C VAL A 106 -7.56 -2.41 -2.09
N GLY A 107 -6.81 -2.07 -1.05
CA GLY A 107 -7.02 -0.85 -0.28
C GLY A 107 -6.69 0.39 -1.11
N ASN A 108 -7.66 1.29 -1.23
CA ASN A 108 -7.47 2.58 -1.87
C ASN A 108 -7.92 3.69 -0.94
N HIS A 109 -6.99 4.52 -0.50
CA HIS A 109 -7.32 5.69 0.28
C HIS A 109 -7.53 6.88 -0.67
N ALA A 110 -8.78 7.15 -1.03
CA ALA A 110 -9.17 8.24 -1.92
C ALA A 110 -8.65 9.63 -1.48
N GLY A 111 -8.31 9.81 -0.20
CA GLY A 111 -7.80 11.05 0.40
C GLY A 111 -6.27 11.19 0.49
N TRP A 112 -5.51 10.20 0.03
CA TRP A 112 -4.08 10.07 0.33
C TRP A 112 -3.24 11.32 0.05
N LYS A 113 -3.49 12.05 -1.05
CA LYS A 113 -2.68 13.22 -1.41
C LYS A 113 -3.13 14.55 -0.77
N LYS A 114 -4.33 14.61 -0.18
CA LYS A 114 -4.96 15.87 0.24
C LYS A 114 -4.73 16.25 1.71
N ARG A 115 -4.32 15.33 2.59
CA ARG A 115 -4.16 15.59 4.04
C ARG A 115 -2.97 14.85 4.69
N ILE A 116 -1.76 15.05 4.17
CA ILE A 116 -0.58 14.32 4.65
C ILE A 116 0.18 15.10 5.74
N HIS A 117 0.06 14.68 7.00
CA HIS A 117 0.89 15.16 8.12
C HIS A 117 1.96 14.12 8.52
N MET A 118 2.71 13.57 7.55
CA MET A 118 3.74 12.53 7.81
C MET A 118 5.18 13.07 7.88
N GLY A 119 5.33 14.40 7.88
CA GLY A 119 6.61 15.11 7.83
C GLY A 119 7.13 15.31 6.41
N LYS A 120 7.88 16.40 6.18
CA LYS A 120 8.27 16.90 4.85
C LYS A 120 8.90 15.84 3.92
N LYS A 121 9.82 15.01 4.43
CA LYS A 121 10.51 13.97 3.66
C LYS A 121 9.58 12.82 3.23
N ASN A 122 8.72 12.36 4.13
CA ASN A 122 7.76 11.29 3.84
C ASN A 122 6.65 11.79 2.91
N ASN A 123 6.14 13.00 3.12
CA ASN A 123 5.17 13.64 2.24
C ASN A 123 5.68 13.72 0.80
N GLN A 124 6.94 14.17 0.61
CA GLN A 124 7.54 14.25 -0.72
C GLN A 124 7.62 12.88 -1.39
N THR A 125 8.09 11.86 -0.64
CA THR A 125 8.21 10.50 -1.16
C THR A 125 6.84 9.96 -1.56
N PHE A 126 5.86 10.07 -0.68
CA PHE A 126 4.50 9.60 -0.87
C PHE A 126 3.83 10.23 -2.11
N VAL A 127 3.90 11.55 -2.25
CA VAL A 127 3.27 12.26 -3.38
C VAL A 127 3.89 11.84 -4.72
N GLN A 128 5.16 11.44 -4.72
CA GLN A 128 5.91 11.04 -5.91
C GLN A 128 5.65 9.59 -6.35
N ILE A 129 5.06 8.74 -5.50
CA ILE A 129 4.70 7.35 -5.86
C ILE A 129 3.32 7.35 -6.55
N PRO A 130 3.20 6.79 -7.77
CA PRO A 130 1.94 6.75 -8.49
C PRO A 130 1.11 5.52 -8.08
N PHE A 131 0.56 5.56 -6.86
CA PHE A 131 -0.22 4.45 -6.30
C PHE A 131 -1.43 4.04 -7.15
N ARG A 132 -2.14 5.01 -7.73
CA ARG A 132 -3.26 4.72 -8.66
C ARG A 132 -2.82 3.85 -9.83
N THR A 133 -1.64 4.12 -10.39
CA THR A 133 -1.07 3.32 -11.47
C THR A 133 -0.76 1.90 -11.03
N LEU A 134 -0.30 1.69 -9.79
CA LEU A 134 -0.11 0.35 -9.24
C LEU A 134 -1.44 -0.40 -9.12
N ILE A 135 -2.50 0.25 -8.61
CA ILE A 135 -3.84 -0.34 -8.49
C ILE A 135 -4.38 -0.72 -9.87
N GLU A 136 -4.28 0.17 -10.86
CA GLU A 136 -4.66 -0.10 -12.24
C GLU A 136 -3.89 -1.29 -12.82
N MET A 137 -2.59 -1.39 -12.52
CA MET A 137 -1.77 -2.54 -12.93
C MET A 137 -2.15 -3.86 -12.28
N ILE A 138 -2.49 -3.85 -10.99
CA ILE A 138 -3.00 -5.04 -10.31
C ILE A 138 -4.34 -5.44 -10.93
N LYS A 139 -5.22 -4.47 -11.19
CA LYS A 139 -6.54 -4.71 -11.78
C LYS A 139 -6.45 -5.41 -13.13
N TYR A 140 -5.80 -4.80 -14.13
CA TYR A 140 -5.80 -5.39 -15.47
C TYR A 140 -5.04 -6.72 -15.53
N LYS A 141 -3.99 -6.90 -14.71
CA LYS A 141 -3.23 -8.17 -14.67
C LYS A 141 -3.98 -9.28 -13.93
N GLY A 142 -4.70 -8.92 -12.86
CA GLY A 142 -5.56 -9.85 -12.14
C GLY A 142 -6.69 -10.34 -13.06
N GLU A 143 -7.38 -9.42 -13.72
CA GLU A 143 -8.43 -9.75 -14.70
C GLU A 143 -7.88 -10.65 -15.82
N ALA A 144 -6.70 -10.35 -16.36
CA ALA A 144 -6.05 -11.19 -17.37
C ALA A 144 -5.65 -12.59 -16.86
N ALA A 145 -5.43 -12.75 -15.55
CA ALA A 145 -5.13 -14.03 -14.90
C ALA A 145 -6.40 -14.75 -14.39
N GLY A 146 -7.61 -14.23 -14.65
CA GLY A 146 -8.86 -14.79 -14.15
C GLY A 146 -9.15 -14.49 -12.67
N ILE A 147 -8.38 -13.59 -12.04
CA ILE A 147 -8.55 -13.19 -10.64
C ILE A 147 -9.39 -11.92 -10.59
N ARG A 148 -10.45 -11.93 -9.78
CA ARG A 148 -11.32 -10.75 -9.60
C ARG A 148 -10.60 -9.72 -8.74
N VAL A 149 -10.61 -8.45 -9.14
CA VAL A 149 -9.99 -7.37 -8.35
C VAL A 149 -11.05 -6.38 -7.87
N VAL A 150 -11.16 -6.23 -6.55
CA VAL A 150 -12.09 -5.31 -5.88
C VAL A 150 -11.30 -4.19 -5.22
N VAL A 151 -11.60 -2.93 -5.55
CA VAL A 151 -10.96 -1.76 -4.93
C VAL A 151 -11.87 -1.23 -3.83
N CYS A 152 -11.37 -1.13 -2.61
CA CYS A 152 -12.14 -0.68 -1.44
C CYS A 152 -11.65 0.67 -0.93
N GLU A 153 -12.56 1.59 -0.61
CA GLU A 153 -12.20 2.87 0.02
C GLU A 153 -11.89 2.71 1.50
N GLU A 154 -10.71 3.17 1.92
CA GLU A 154 -10.27 3.07 3.31
C GLU A 154 -10.64 4.29 4.14
N ALA A 155 -11.45 4.07 5.17
CA ALA A 155 -11.49 4.94 6.33
C ALA A 155 -11.34 4.08 7.58
N ILE A 156 -10.31 4.37 8.38
CA ILE A 156 -10.13 3.90 9.76
C ILE A 156 -9.89 2.37 9.88
N GLN A 157 -9.13 1.77 8.96
CA GLN A 157 -8.75 0.34 9.05
C GLN A 157 -7.45 0.09 9.83
N SER A 158 -6.56 1.09 9.93
CA SER A 158 -5.24 0.90 10.54
C SER A 158 -5.22 0.83 12.07
N LYS A 159 -6.36 1.12 12.72
CA LYS A 159 -6.50 1.11 14.19
C LYS A 159 -7.18 -0.15 14.71
N ALA A 160 -8.10 -0.71 13.92
CA ALA A 160 -8.81 -1.94 14.25
C ALA A 160 -7.86 -3.14 14.33
N SER A 161 -8.06 -3.96 15.34
CA SER A 161 -7.38 -5.24 15.46
C SER A 161 -8.06 -6.26 14.56
N SER A 162 -7.30 -6.82 13.62
CA SER A 162 -7.80 -7.89 12.74
C SER A 162 -8.05 -9.19 13.49
N ILE A 163 -7.21 -9.53 14.47
CA ILE A 163 -7.34 -10.73 15.31
C ILE A 163 -8.51 -10.61 16.29
N ASP A 164 -8.66 -9.44 16.93
CA ASP A 164 -9.72 -9.27 17.94
C ASP A 164 -11.09 -9.01 17.30
N GLU A 165 -11.14 -9.01 15.96
CA GLU A 165 -12.32 -8.75 15.16
C GLU A 165 -13.03 -7.42 15.48
N ASP A 166 -12.24 -6.38 15.80
CA ASP A 166 -12.75 -5.02 16.03
C ASP A 166 -13.72 -4.59 14.92
N GLN A 167 -14.85 -3.98 15.28
CA GLN A 167 -15.77 -3.43 14.29
C GLN A 167 -15.06 -2.36 13.45
N ILE A 168 -15.11 -2.54 12.14
CA ILE A 168 -14.52 -1.59 11.20
C ILE A 168 -15.60 -0.56 10.88
N PRO A 169 -15.42 0.72 11.28
CA PRO A 169 -16.43 1.72 11.07
C PRO A 169 -16.61 2.04 9.59
N VAL A 170 -17.85 2.27 9.19
CA VAL A 170 -18.17 2.84 7.88
C VAL A 170 -18.01 4.35 7.97
N TYR A 171 -17.32 4.94 6.99
CA TYR A 171 -17.08 6.39 6.92
C TYR A 171 -18.43 7.14 6.91
N GLY A 172 -18.60 8.10 7.82
CA GLY A 172 -19.81 8.92 7.93
C GLY A 172 -20.69 8.64 9.16
N ASN A 173 -20.39 7.58 9.94
CA ASN A 173 -21.01 7.39 11.25
C ASN A 173 -20.11 7.99 12.34
N ASP A 174 -20.57 9.07 12.97
CA ASP A 174 -19.91 9.76 14.10
C ASP A 174 -20.03 8.97 15.41
N VAL A 175 -19.70 7.68 15.37
CA VAL A 175 -19.62 6.86 16.58
C VAL A 175 -18.17 6.81 17.03
N THR A 176 -17.93 7.08 18.30
CA THR A 176 -16.60 6.96 18.90
C THR A 176 -16.22 5.48 18.99
N HIS A 177 -15.39 5.00 18.07
CA HIS A 177 -14.96 3.60 18.06
C HIS A 177 -13.75 3.38 18.96
N THR A 178 -13.93 2.52 19.98
CA THR A 178 -12.84 2.03 20.82
C THR A 178 -12.29 0.74 20.21
N PHE A 179 -11.06 0.80 19.71
CA PHE A 179 -10.36 -0.37 19.20
C PHE A 179 -9.65 -1.11 20.32
N THR A 180 -9.69 -2.44 20.32
CA THR A 180 -9.08 -3.24 21.39
C THR A 180 -7.56 -3.33 21.24
N GLY A 181 -7.06 -3.28 20.02
CA GLY A 181 -5.63 -3.30 19.73
C GLY A 181 -5.03 -1.90 19.57
N LYS A 182 -3.70 -1.84 19.57
CA LYS A 182 -2.94 -0.59 19.46
C LYS A 182 -1.69 -0.75 18.60
N ARG A 183 -1.48 0.20 17.70
CA ARG A 183 -0.19 0.36 17.00
C ARG A 183 0.85 0.89 17.99
N ILE A 184 1.90 0.11 18.24
CA ILE A 184 2.98 0.48 19.17
C ILE A 184 3.97 1.41 18.48
N LYS A 185 4.44 0.99 17.29
CA LYS A 185 5.33 1.78 16.44
C LYS A 185 5.12 1.39 14.97
N ARG A 186 5.83 2.06 14.06
CA ARG A 186 5.77 1.73 12.64
C ARG A 186 6.16 0.25 12.43
N GLY A 187 5.34 -0.47 11.67
CA GLY A 187 5.52 -1.90 11.43
C GLY A 187 5.16 -2.82 12.60
N LEU A 188 4.75 -2.31 13.77
CA LEU A 188 4.42 -3.14 14.95
C LEU A 188 3.06 -2.77 15.55
N TYR A 189 2.18 -3.76 15.63
CA TYR A 189 0.85 -3.68 16.21
C TYR A 189 0.71 -4.71 17.33
N ARG A 190 -0.07 -4.38 18.36
CA ARG A 190 -0.36 -5.25 19.51
C ARG A 190 -1.87 -5.43 19.66
N SER A 191 -2.34 -6.68 19.69
CA SER A 191 -3.75 -7.00 19.96
C SER A 191 -4.11 -6.82 21.44
N LYS A 192 -5.40 -7.00 21.77
CA LYS A 192 -5.92 -7.01 23.15
C LYS A 192 -5.16 -8.00 24.04
N ASN A 193 -4.90 -9.19 23.52
CA ASN A 193 -4.26 -10.30 24.23
C ASN A 193 -2.72 -10.22 24.21
N GLY A 194 -2.14 -9.09 23.76
CA GLY A 194 -0.69 -8.88 23.73
C GLY A 194 0.04 -9.49 22.53
N ILE A 195 -0.68 -10.08 21.57
CA ILE A 195 -0.08 -10.66 20.36
C ILE A 195 0.51 -9.55 19.51
N LEU A 196 1.79 -9.70 19.15
CA LEU A 196 2.51 -8.77 18.29
C LEU A 196 2.39 -9.18 16.83
N MET A 197 2.07 -8.23 15.95
CA MET A 197 1.91 -8.46 14.53
C MET A 197 2.44 -7.29 13.71
N ASN A 198 2.64 -7.52 12.42
CA ASN A 198 2.99 -6.42 11.52
C ASN A 198 1.77 -5.51 11.29
N ALA A 199 1.96 -4.20 11.48
CA ALA A 199 0.87 -3.23 11.37
C ALA A 199 0.29 -3.12 9.95
N ASP A 200 1.11 -3.27 8.92
CA ASP A 200 0.68 -3.16 7.52
C ASP A 200 -0.02 -4.47 7.08
N ILE A 201 0.40 -5.63 7.60
CA ILE A 201 -0.33 -6.90 7.42
C ILE A 201 -1.69 -6.86 8.15
N ASN A 202 -1.75 -6.28 9.36
CA ASN A 202 -3.03 -6.05 10.04
C ASN A 202 -3.97 -5.15 9.22
N GLY A 203 -3.42 -4.13 8.54
CA GLY A 203 -4.17 -3.30 7.59
C GLY A 203 -4.71 -4.12 6.42
N ALA A 204 -3.85 -4.87 5.74
CA ALA A 204 -4.22 -5.78 4.66
C ALA A 204 -5.32 -6.78 5.06
N SER A 205 -5.24 -7.32 6.27
CA SER A 205 -6.26 -8.19 6.85
C SER A 205 -7.60 -7.48 7.07
N ASN A 206 -7.59 -6.25 7.56
CA ASN A 206 -8.83 -5.48 7.76
C ASN A 206 -9.53 -5.09 6.46
N ILE A 207 -8.77 -4.92 5.37
CA ILE A 207 -9.34 -4.70 4.03
C ILE A 207 -10.22 -5.90 3.62
N ILE A 208 -9.74 -7.12 3.82
CA ILE A 208 -10.50 -8.35 3.54
C ILE A 208 -11.78 -8.37 4.38
N ARG A 209 -11.65 -8.16 5.69
CA ARG A 209 -12.78 -8.19 6.64
C ARG A 209 -13.89 -7.20 6.27
N LYS A 210 -13.54 -6.05 5.71
CA LYS A 210 -14.51 -5.04 5.30
C LYS A 210 -15.34 -5.49 4.10
N VAL A 211 -14.72 -6.16 3.12
CA VAL A 211 -15.40 -6.59 1.89
C VAL A 211 -16.09 -7.95 2.07
N TYR A 212 -15.54 -8.82 2.91
CA TYR A 212 -16.04 -10.17 3.19
C TYR A 212 -16.30 -10.38 4.69
N PRO A 213 -17.28 -9.67 5.29
CA PRO A 213 -17.57 -9.74 6.73
C PRO A 213 -18.31 -11.01 7.15
N SER A 214 -18.91 -11.77 6.23
CA SER A 214 -19.71 -12.98 6.50
C SER A 214 -18.91 -14.29 6.42
N MET A 215 -17.64 -14.24 6.04
CA MET A 215 -16.81 -15.44 5.84
C MET A 215 -16.71 -16.25 7.14
N PRO A 216 -16.79 -17.59 7.15
CA PRO A 216 -16.68 -18.40 8.36
C PRO A 216 -15.35 -18.17 9.09
N LYS A 217 -15.31 -18.20 10.43
CA LYS A 217 -14.08 -17.93 11.22
C LYS A 217 -12.87 -18.77 10.80
N ARG A 218 -13.09 -20.04 10.43
CA ARG A 218 -12.02 -20.95 9.96
C ARG A 218 -11.50 -20.60 8.56
N GLU A 219 -12.32 -19.95 7.75
CA GLU A 219 -12.02 -19.56 6.38
C GLU A 219 -11.48 -18.13 6.30
N ARG A 220 -11.82 -17.24 7.25
CA ARG A 220 -11.21 -15.91 7.35
C ARG A 220 -9.71 -15.98 7.58
N TRP A 221 -9.29 -16.88 8.47
CA TRP A 221 -7.93 -16.94 9.00
C TRP A 221 -7.49 -18.37 9.19
N SER A 222 -6.85 -18.97 8.19
CA SER A 222 -6.14 -20.22 8.43
C SER A 222 -4.84 -19.93 9.20
N ARG A 223 -4.81 -20.44 10.44
CA ARG A 223 -3.70 -20.44 11.42
C ARG A 223 -2.64 -19.33 11.25
N GLY A 224 -2.93 -18.16 11.82
CA GLY A 224 -1.90 -17.18 12.20
C GLY A 224 -1.57 -16.11 11.17
N THR A 225 -2.45 -15.81 10.21
CA THR A 225 -2.24 -14.89 9.07
C THR A 225 -1.49 -13.58 9.35
N VAL A 226 -1.61 -13.03 10.56
CA VAL A 226 -0.89 -11.79 10.96
C VAL A 226 0.22 -12.00 11.99
N ASN A 227 0.28 -13.16 12.65
CA ASN A 227 1.25 -13.52 13.70
C ASN A 227 2.30 -14.57 13.22
N VAL A 228 2.31 -14.89 11.92
CA VAL A 228 3.36 -15.71 11.30
C VAL A 228 4.50 -14.83 10.77
N PRO A 229 5.71 -15.39 10.59
CA PRO A 229 6.81 -14.67 9.95
C PRO A 229 6.40 -14.13 8.58
N VAL A 230 6.71 -12.86 8.35
CA VAL A 230 6.35 -12.14 7.12
C VAL A 230 7.43 -12.35 6.07
N THR A 231 7.05 -12.79 4.88
CA THR A 231 7.98 -12.88 3.75
C THR A 231 8.25 -11.48 3.20
N CYS A 232 9.51 -11.10 3.10
CA CYS A 232 9.94 -9.81 2.58
C CYS A 232 10.56 -9.99 1.20
N ILE A 233 10.02 -9.28 0.20
CA ILE A 233 10.48 -9.30 -1.19
C ILE A 233 10.85 -7.88 -1.62
#